data_AF-A0A834LAC9-F1
#
_entry.id   AF-A0A834LAC9-F1
#
_cell.length_a   1.000
_cell.length_b   1.000
_cell.length_c   1.000
_cell.angle_alpha   90.00
_cell.angle_beta   90.00
_cell.angle_gamma   90.00
#
_symmetry.space_group_name_H-M   'P 1'
#
loop_
_entity.id
_entity.type
_entity.pdbx_description
1 polymer ?
#
loop_
_entity_poly.entity_id
_entity_poly.type
_entity_poly.pdbx_seq_one_letter_code
_entity_poly.pdbx_strand_id
1 'polypeptide(L)'
;MEKMVSEVDEVKAFEWGQDIESHEMLTQGFTHAFLMTFKSKEDFTAFLGHPKHLEFSGTFSTVIDKIVVLDFPSVLVKPAAVLLKPPA
;
A
#
# COMPACT_ATOMS: atom_id res chain seq x y z
N MET A 1 3.35 4.97 10.15
CA MET A 1 3.60 4.15 8.95
C MET A 1 4.63 4.82 8.04
N GLU A 2 4.52 6.11 7.75
CA GLU A 2 5.49 6.86 6.92
C GLU A 2 6.95 6.71 7.35
N LYS A 3 7.24 6.83 8.66
CA LYS A 3 8.59 6.61 9.20
C LYS A 3 9.13 5.20 8.95
N MET A 4 8.28 4.18 9.06
CA MET A 4 8.69 2.80 8.77
C MET A 4 9.04 2.66 7.29
N VAL A 5 8.22 3.21 6.39
CA VAL A 5 8.46 3.16 4.95
C VAL A 5 9.76 3.88 4.57
N SER A 6 10.09 5.01 5.20
CA SER A 6 11.36 5.70 4.94
C SER A 6 12.60 4.95 5.43
N GLU A 7 12.43 3.96 6.32
CA GLU A 7 13.51 3.17 6.91
C GLU A 7 13.62 1.76 6.31
N VAL A 8 12.75 1.40 5.35
CA VAL A 8 12.70 0.06 4.75
C VAL A 8 12.86 0.17 3.24
N ASP A 9 14.07 -0.13 2.77
CA ASP A 9 14.50 0.05 1.37
C ASP A 9 13.73 -0.83 0.39
N GLU A 10 13.14 -1.93 0.86
CA GLU A 10 12.33 -2.86 0.07
C GLU A 10 11.00 -2.26 -0.39
N VAL A 11 10.49 -1.22 0.28
CA VAL A 11 9.24 -0.55 -0.10
C VAL A 11 9.51 0.43 -1.24
N LYS A 12 9.07 0.07 -2.45
CA LYS A 12 9.28 0.89 -3.66
C LYS A 12 8.38 2.12 -3.68
N ALA A 13 7.12 1.95 -3.29
CA ALA A 13 6.15 3.03 -3.22
C ALA A 13 5.16 2.76 -2.09
N PHE A 14 4.72 3.83 -1.45
CA PHE A 14 3.74 3.78 -0.39
C PHE A 14 2.73 4.91 -0.58
N GLU A 15 1.46 4.54 -0.64
CA GLU A 15 0.34 5.45 -0.79
C GLU A 15 -0.67 5.14 0.31
N TRP A 16 -1.28 6.17 0.89
CA TRP A 16 -2.32 5.98 1.89
C TRP A 16 -3.34 7.10 1.83
N GLY A 17 -4.53 6.83 2.33
CA GLY A 17 -5.60 7.82 2.40
C GLY A 17 -6.69 7.43 3.38
N GLN A 18 -7.45 8.42 3.82
CA GLN A 18 -8.70 8.21 4.54
C GLN A 18 -9.83 8.15 3.52
N ASP A 19 -10.81 7.29 3.79
CA ASP A 19 -12.05 7.27 3.03
C ASP A 19 -12.85 8.57 3.27
N ILE A 20 -13.12 9.32 2.21
CA ILE A 20 -13.74 10.67 2.26
C ILE A 20 -15.10 10.74 1.55
N GLU A 21 -15.36 9.86 0.57
CA GLU A 21 -16.56 9.86 -0.29
C GLU A 21 -17.43 8.62 0.00
N SER A 22 -17.40 8.18 1.25
CA SER A 22 -17.98 6.93 1.73
C SER A 22 -19.50 6.85 1.55
N HIS A 23 -19.98 5.82 0.86
CA HIS A 23 -21.30 5.28 1.17
C HIS A 23 -21.10 4.32 2.34
N GLU A 24 -21.43 4.72 3.57
CA GLU A 24 -21.17 3.97 4.81
C GLU A 24 -21.54 2.48 4.75
N MET A 25 -22.55 2.13 3.93
CA MET A 25 -22.98 0.74 3.72
C MET A 25 -21.95 -0.15 3.00
N LEU A 26 -21.08 0.42 2.15
CA LEU A 26 -20.13 -0.33 1.32
C LEU A 26 -18.77 -0.50 1.98
N THR A 27 -18.37 0.45 2.81
CA THR A 27 -17.04 0.47 3.43
C THR A 27 -16.94 -0.42 4.65
N GLN A 28 -18.06 -0.97 5.12
CA GLN A 28 -18.10 -1.95 6.22
C GLN A 28 -17.39 -1.47 7.50
N GLY A 29 -17.30 -0.14 7.69
CA GLY A 29 -16.60 0.48 8.81
C GLY A 29 -15.08 0.61 8.66
N PHE A 30 -14.50 0.27 7.51
CA PHE A 30 -13.10 0.59 7.22
C PHE A 30 -12.94 2.09 6.93
N THR A 31 -11.90 2.70 7.49
CA THR A 31 -11.72 4.17 7.47
C THR A 31 -10.49 4.61 6.69
N HIS A 32 -9.50 3.74 6.53
CA HIS A 32 -8.22 4.06 5.90
C HIS A 32 -7.85 2.97 4.90
N ALA A 33 -7.21 3.38 3.80
CA ALA A 33 -6.60 2.50 2.82
C ALA A 33 -5.10 2.75 2.76
N PHE A 34 -4.34 1.66 2.64
CA PHE A 34 -2.88 1.68 2.51
C PHE A 34 -2.49 0.79 1.32
N LEU A 35 -1.61 1.29 0.47
CA LEU A 35 -1.06 0.56 -0.66
C LEU A 35 0.46 0.60 -0.59
N MET A 36 1.08 -0.57 -0.49
CA MET A 36 2.54 -0.74 -0.57
C MET A 36 2.88 -1.49 -1.83
N THR A 37 3.79 -0.93 -2.61
CA THR A 37 4.34 -1.56 -3.81
C THR A 37 5.75 -2.05 -3.53
N PHE A 38 6.00 -3.30 -3.88
CA PHE A 38 7.32 -3.94 -3.82
C PHE A 38 7.81 -4.21 -5.24
N LYS A 39 9.13 -4.30 -5.42
CA LYS A 39 9.73 -4.60 -6.74
C LYS A 39 9.68 -6.09 -7.06
N SER A 40 9.78 -6.94 -6.04
CA SER A 40 9.81 -8.39 -6.18
C SER A 40 9.14 -9.09 -5.00
N LYS A 41 8.92 -10.40 -5.12
CA LYS A 41 8.38 -11.23 -4.03
C LYS A 41 9.41 -11.40 -2.90
N GLU A 42 10.69 -11.40 -3.26
CA GLU A 42 11.82 -11.47 -2.35
C GLU A 42 11.85 -10.22 -1.46
N ASP A 43 11.68 -9.03 -2.04
CA ASP A 43 11.61 -7.76 -1.30
C ASP A 43 10.41 -7.74 -0.34
N PHE A 44 9.25 -8.25 -0.78
CA PHE A 44 8.09 -8.41 0.11
C PHE A 44 8.38 -9.36 1.28
N THR A 45 9.07 -10.47 1.03
CA THR A 45 9.42 -11.44 2.07
C THR A 45 10.43 -10.85 3.07
N ALA A 46 11.41 -10.09 2.57
CA ALA A 46 12.35 -9.36 3.40
C ALA A 46 11.65 -8.28 4.25
N PHE A 47 10.72 -7.53 3.66
CA PHE A 47 9.88 -6.55 4.37
C PHE A 47 9.09 -7.19 5.52
N LEU A 48 8.47 -8.35 5.32
CA LEU A 48 7.71 -9.04 6.36
C LEU A 48 8.57 -9.38 7.58
N GLY A 49 9.82 -9.79 7.35
CA GLY A 49 10.80 -10.11 8.40
C GLY A 49 11.56 -8.90 8.95
N HIS A 50 11.36 -7.69 8.41
CA HIS A 50 12.12 -6.53 8.80
C HIS A 50 11.75 -6.08 10.23
N PRO A 51 12.73 -5.81 11.12
CA PRO A 51 12.46 -5.43 12.52
C PRO A 51 11.48 -4.26 12.66
N LYS A 52 11.59 -3.27 11.78
CA LYS A 52 10.69 -2.09 11.77
C LYS A 52 9.26 -2.43 11.39
N HIS A 53 9.06 -3.39 10.49
CA HIS A 53 7.72 -3.88 10.16
C HIS A 53 7.12 -4.65 11.34
N LEU A 54 7.92 -5.47 12.03
CA LEU A 54 7.46 -6.22 13.22
C LEU A 54 7.08 -5.28 14.38
N GLU A 55 7.91 -4.28 14.69
CA GLU A 55 7.61 -3.25 15.70
C GLU A 55 6.33 -2.47 15.35
N PHE A 56 6.18 -2.10 14.08
CA PHE A 56 5.00 -1.42 13.59
C PHE A 56 3.76 -2.32 13.69
N SER A 57 3.84 -3.58 13.26
CA SER A 57 2.74 -4.55 13.32
C SER A 57 2.23 -4.75 14.76
N GLY A 58 3.14 -4.83 15.73
CA GLY A 58 2.79 -4.90 17.15
C GLY A 58 2.02 -3.66 17.62
N THR A 59 2.49 -2.47 17.27
CA THR A 59 1.81 -1.21 17.62
C THR A 59 0.45 -1.10 16.92
N PHE A 60 0.42 -1.42 15.62
CA PHE A 60 -0.75 -1.31 14.74
C PHE A 60 -1.90 -2.19 15.23
N SER A 61 -1.60 -3.40 15.69
CA SER A 61 -2.58 -4.35 16.23
C SER A 61 -3.26 -3.86 17.51
N THR A 62 -2.65 -2.93 18.27
CA THR A 62 -3.25 -2.39 19.51
C THR A 62 -4.24 -1.26 19.27
N VAL A 63 -4.18 -0.62 18.10
CA VAL A 63 -4.98 0.58 17.77
C VAL A 63 -6.02 0.32 16.68
N ILE A 64 -6.09 -0.90 16.16
CA ILE A 64 -6.99 -1.29 15.08
C ILE A 64 -8.07 -2.24 15.56
N ASP A 65 -9.31 -1.90 15.20
CA ASP A 65 -10.48 -2.77 15.41
C ASP A 65 -10.56 -3.86 14.33
N LYS A 66 -10.35 -3.52 13.06
CA LYS A 66 -10.45 -4.44 11.91
C LYS A 66 -9.42 -4.12 10.83
N ILE A 67 -8.87 -5.16 10.21
CA ILE A 67 -7.93 -5.05 9.10
C ILE A 67 -8.22 -6.12 8.05
N VAL A 68 -8.08 -5.75 6.78
CA VAL A 68 -8.01 -6.69 5.65
C VAL A 68 -6.71 -6.39 4.91
N VAL A 69 -5.93 -7.44 4.63
CA VAL A 69 -4.67 -7.36 3.91
C VAL A 69 -4.79 -8.21 2.66
N LEU A 70 -4.41 -7.65 1.51
CA LEU A 70 -4.45 -8.31 0.21
C LEU A 70 -3.09 -8.20 -0.46
N ASP A 71 -2.39 -9.34 -0.58
CA ASP A 71 -1.13 -9.43 -1.28
C ASP A 71 -1.38 -10.04 -2.67
N PHE A 72 -1.08 -9.27 -3.71
CA PHE A 72 -1.31 -9.71 -5.09
C PHE A 72 -0.27 -9.13 -6.04
N PRO A 73 0.08 -9.86 -7.12
CA PRO A 73 0.84 -9.28 -8.21
C PRO A 73 -0.03 -8.22 -8.91
N SER A 74 0.46 -6.99 -8.96
CA SER A 74 -0.22 -5.91 -9.70
C SER A 74 -0.10 -6.16 -11.20
N VAL A 75 -1.24 -6.38 -11.86
CA VAL A 75 -1.33 -6.47 -13.32
C VAL A 75 -2.03 -5.23 -13.84
N LEU A 76 -1.24 -4.34 -14.46
CA LEU A 76 -1.78 -3.15 -15.12
C LEU A 76 -2.35 -3.53 -16.49
N VAL A 77 -3.67 -3.70 -16.55
CA VAL A 77 -4.38 -3.88 -17.82
C VAL A 77 -4.74 -2.48 -18.35
N LYS A 78 -3.79 -1.86 -19.09
CA LYS A 78 -3.70 -0.45 -19.58
C LYS A 78 -3.41 0.61 -18.48
N PRO A 79 -2.26 1.32 -18.55
CA PRO A 79 -2.20 2.73 -19.04
C PRO A 79 -0.86 3.09 -19.75
N ALA A 80 -0.64 4.08 -20.64
CA ALA A 80 -1.33 5.30 -21.08
C ALA A 80 -1.12 5.54 -22.60
N ALA A 81 -2.05 6.24 -23.24
CA ALA A 81 -1.80 6.90 -24.52
C ALA A 81 -0.99 8.19 -24.25
N VAL A 82 0.33 8.16 -24.43
CA VAL A 82 1.11 9.39 -24.64
C VAL A 82 2.08 9.14 -25.79
N LEU A 83 2.06 10.09 -26.75
CA LEU A 83 2.91 10.29 -27.93
C LEU A 83 2.30 9.95 -29.30
N LEU A 84 1.25 10.69 -29.69
CA LEU A 84 1.24 11.26 -31.04
C LEU A 84 1.37 12.78 -30.91
N LYS A 85 2.62 13.24 -30.94
CA LYS A 85 2.98 14.64 -31.17
C LYS A 85 2.39 15.05 -32.53
N PRO A 86 1.66 16.17 -32.67
CA PRO A 86 1.26 16.62 -34.01
C PRO A 86 2.52 16.97 -34.83
N PRO A 87 2.59 16.58 -36.12
CA PRO A 87 3.70 16.95 -36.98
C PRO A 87 3.68 18.45 -37.29
N ALA A 88 4.88 19.04 -37.24
CA ALA A 88 5.37 20.34 -37.71
C ALA A 88 4.37 21.48 -37.96
#